data_AF-A0A920K5S6-F1
#
_entry.id   AF-A0A920K5S6-F1
#
_cell.length_a   1.000
_cell.length_b   1.000
_cell.length_c   1.000
_cell.angle_alpha   90.00
_cell.angle_beta   90.00
_cell.angle_gamma   90.00
#
_symmetry.space_group_name_H-M   'P 1'
#
loop_
_entity.id
_entity.type
_entity.pdbx_description
1 polymer ?
#
loop_
_entity_poly.entity_id
_entity_poly.type
_entity_poly.pdbx_seq_one_letter_code
_entity_poly.pdbx_strand_id
1 'polypeptide(L)' 'MDELLEISGLHVHLYGKAETRPMRKMGHLTLTGADLETLRKTAKRIKQQVVVRTD' A
#
# COMPACT_ATOMS: atom_id res chain seq x y z
N MET A 1 5.37 -7.50 5.39
CA MET A 1 3.97 -7.04 5.48
C MET A 1 3.72 -6.43 6.84
N ASP A 2 4.25 -7.04 7.90
CA ASP A 2 4.06 -6.62 9.30
C ASP A 2 4.49 -5.17 9.56
N GLU A 3 5.67 -4.77 9.07
CA GLU A 3 6.16 -3.38 9.21
C GLU A 3 5.24 -2.31 8.57
N LEU A 4 4.51 -2.67 7.51
CA LEU A 4 3.57 -1.75 6.87
C LEU A 4 2.29 -1.61 7.68
N LEU A 5 1.82 -2.70 8.29
CA LEU A 5 0.62 -2.73 9.11
C LEU A 5 0.80 -1.98 10.44
N GLU A 6 2.04 -1.81 10.91
CA GLU A 6 2.38 -1.01 12.09
C GLU A 6 2.29 0.51 11.85
N ILE A 7 2.20 0.95 10.58
CA ILE A 7 2.09 2.38 10.26
C ILE A 7 0.69 2.86 10.65
N SER A 8 0.64 3.71 11.69
CA SER A 8 -0.60 4.34 12.14
C SER A 8 -1.30 5.10 11.00
N GLY A 9 -2.59 4.84 10.82
CA GLY A 9 -3.41 5.43 9.76
C GLY A 9 -3.20 4.82 8.38
N LEU A 10 -2.38 3.77 8.23
CA LEU A 10 -2.28 3.01 6.97
C LEU A 10 -3.33 1.91 6.95
N HIS A 11 -4.16 1.93 5.91
CA HIS A 11 -5.14 0.92 5.61
C HIS A 11 -4.80 0.23 4.29
N VAL A 12 -4.65 -1.09 4.33
CA VAL A 12 -4.35 -1.91 3.15
C VAL A 12 -5.63 -2.61 2.71
N HIS A 13 -5.99 -2.46 1.44
CA HIS A 13 -7.15 -3.14 0.86
C HIS A 13 -6.72 -3.99 -0.34
N LEU A 14 -6.80 -5.31 -0.19
CA LEU A 14 -6.50 -6.27 -1.24
C LEU A 14 -7.80 -6.81 -1.82
N TYR A 15 -7.88 -6.91 -3.15
CA TYR A 15 -9.11 -7.36 -3.83
C TYR A 15 -9.30 -8.88 -3.86
N GLY A 16 -8.40 -9.66 -3.26
CA GLY A 16 -8.51 -11.12 -3.20
C GLY A 16 -8.49 -11.84 -4.56
N LYS A 17 -7.85 -11.24 -5.58
CA LYS A 17 -7.77 -11.86 -6.91
C LYS A 17 -6.77 -13.02 -6.89
N ALA A 18 -7.22 -14.20 -7.33
CA ALA A 18 -6.40 -15.42 -7.35
C ALA A 18 -5.16 -15.32 -8.25
N GLU A 19 -5.27 -14.61 -9.37
CA GLU A 19 -4.17 -14.45 -10.33
C GLU A 19 -3.69 -13.01 -10.40
N THR A 20 -2.38 -12.80 -10.27
CA THR A 20 -1.74 -11.52 -10.59
C THR A 20 -1.42 -11.44 -12.09
N ARG A 21 -1.46 -10.24 -12.66
CA ARG A 21 -1.03 -9.97 -14.05
C ARG A 21 -0.32 -8.62 -14.11
N PRO A 22 0.63 -8.41 -15.05
CA PRO A 22 1.25 -7.11 -15.25
C PRO A 22 0.20 -6.01 -15.41
N MET A 23 0.42 -4.88 -14.73
CA MET A 23 -0.48 -3.71 -14.73
C MET A 23 -1.91 -3.97 -14.19
N ARG A 24 -2.18 -5.15 -13.60
CA ARG A 24 -3.47 -5.44 -12.97
C ARG A 24 -3.54 -4.80 -11.59
N LYS A 25 -4.62 -4.07 -11.31
CA LYS A 25 -4.89 -3.56 -9.96
C LYS A 25 -5.21 -4.72 -9.02
N MET A 26 -4.33 -4.95 -8.06
CA MET A 26 -4.45 -6.02 -7.06
C MET A 26 -5.01 -5.53 -5.72
N GLY A 27 -5.00 -4.22 -5.50
CA GLY A 27 -5.51 -3.58 -4.30
C GLY A 27 -5.24 -2.09 -4.34
N HIS A 28 -5.35 -1.46 -3.18
CA HIS A 28 -4.93 -0.09 -2.93
C HIS A 28 -4.53 0.07 -1.46
N LEU A 29 -3.81 1.15 -1.18
CA LEU A 29 -3.46 1.54 0.18
C LEU A 29 -3.98 2.95 0.40
N THR A 30 -4.52 3.20 1.59
CA THR A 30 -5.03 4.49 2.03
C THR A 30 -4.28 4.92 3.27
N LEU A 31 -3.77 6.15 3.30
CA LEU A 31 -3.08 6.71 4.46
C LEU A 31 -3.87 7.93 4.95
N THR A 32 -4.26 7.92 6.22
CA THR A 32 -5.01 9.01 6.87
C THR A 32 -4.18 9.69 7.94
N GLY A 33 -4.30 11.01 8.07
CA GLY A 33 -3.60 11.80 9.08
C GLY A 33 -3.88 13.29 8.93
N ALA A 34 -3.30 14.11 9.80
CA ALA A 34 -3.57 15.55 9.85
C ALA A 34 -2.72 16.37 8.86
N ASP A 35 -1.47 15.99 8.61
CA ASP A 35 -0.56 16.75 7.76
C ASP A 35 -0.38 16.13 6.37
N LEU A 36 -0.81 16.85 5.33
CA LEU A 36 -0.75 16.40 3.95
C LEU A 36 0.69 16.21 3.44
N GLU A 37 1.64 17.02 3.89
CA GLU A 37 3.02 16.93 3.41
C GLU A 37 3.69 15.65 3.92
N THR A 38 3.56 15.37 5.21
CA THR A 38 4.02 14.13 5.84
C THR A 38 3.33 12.92 5.23
N LEU A 39 2.01 12.98 5.00
CA LEU A 39 1.25 11.91 4.34
C LEU A 39 1.80 11.60 2.94
N ARG A 40 2.08 12.63 2.12
CA ARG A 40 2.63 12.45 0.77
C ARG A 40 4.03 11.83 0.81
N LYS A 41 4.90 12.29 1.70
CA LYS A 41 6.26 11.74 1.89
C LYS A 41 6.19 10.26 2.28
N THR A 42 5.36 9.92 3.25
CA THR A 42 5.15 8.55 3.72
C THR A 42 4.56 7.66 2.64
N ALA A 43 3.52 8.11 1.94
CA ALA A 43 2.90 7.36 0.85
C ALA A 43 3.89 7.09 -0.30
N LYS A 44 4.76 8.05 -0.64
CA LYS A 44 5.80 7.87 -1.65
C LYS A 44 6.82 6.82 -1.23
N ARG A 45 7.25 6.82 0.03
CA ARG A 45 8.15 5.82 0.59
C ARG A 45 7.52 4.42 0.52
N ILE A 46 6.29 4.28 1.00
CA ILE A 46 5.54 3.01 0.99
C ILE A 46 5.40 2.47 -0.44
N LYS A 47 5.05 3.34 -1.41
CA LYS A 47 4.91 2.95 -2.82
C LYS A 47 6.17 2.30 -3.40
N GLN A 48 7.36 2.68 -2.92
CA GLN A 48 8.63 2.10 -3.38
C GLN A 48 8.94 0.74 -2.76
N GLN A 49 8.32 0.42 -1.61
CA GLN A 49 8.56 -0.81 -0.86
C GLN A 49 7.55 -1.92 -1.22
N VAL A 50 6.40 -1.56 -1.80
CA VAL A 50 5.31 -2.50 -2.10
C VAL A 50 5.38 -2.97 -3.55
N VAL A 51 5.59 -4.27 -3.76
CA VAL A 51 5.48 -4.93 -5.06
C VAL A 51 4.60 -6.17 -4.91
N VAL A 52 3.61 -6.31 -5.78
CA VAL A 52 2.80 -7.53 -5.83
C VAL A 52 3.47 -8.52 -6.77
N ARG A 53 3.76 -9.71 -6.25
CA ARG A 53 4.37 -10.82 -6.99
C ARG A 53 3.44 -12.02 -6.92
N THR A 54 3.53 -12.89 -7.92
CA THR A 54 3.14 -14.30 -7.79
C THR A 54 4.32 -15.07 -7.24
N ASP A 55 4.03 -16.08 -6.43
CA ASP A 55 4.97 -17.18 -6.16
C ASP A 55 5.20 -18.03 -7.43
#